data_AF-A0A2V7A167-F1
#
_entry.id   AF-A0A2V7A167-F1
#
_cell.length_a   1.000
_cell.length_b   1.000
_cell.length_c   1.000
_cell.angle_alpha   90.00
_cell.angle_beta   90.00
_cell.angle_gamma   90.00
#
_symmetry.space_group_name_H-M   'P 1'
#
loop_
_entity.id
_entity.type
_entity.pdbx_description
1 polymer ?
#
loop_
_entity_poly.entity_id
_entity_poly.type
_entity_poly.pdbx_seq_one_letter_code
_entity_poly.pdbx_strand_id
1 'polypeptide(L)'
;MGPRYVLREDLARASLLDAGDLPAASVARPLPVVDAGAGEVAVRRRLAGGAPLVIVRGRAGAVGAVAGRGPVLDARASAAARVARGVPAETRELLSTIGRLAREHRARAYLVGGMVRDVWREAPVSRRDLDLVVEGDGPAVARRLAQELGGTLREHERFLTASVETPGAGRIDVATARTERYETRGALPRVMPAAIEEDLRRRDFSVNAMAIELASGAWGLLDPFGGREDLARRRLRVLHPLAYVEDPTRLFRAARHGARLGLTPDRATLAAQALALRLAPYPALSGQRLTGELGLILDEARPDGALARLGGAGVFALLHEHYRFTALTRRRCVELTATLAWAQARSLPAAPVELTVLVLVADQPREVATAALARLAFAGEPLTRLARCIDEHQALARRLAAATAPSARARVLRVLAPLELAWLRLIGGVGVRAALDWYLGLERCLVSLAGDDLVALGVPRGPGVARLLGELRDGRLDGRLHDRAMEVAYVRDWMTKGG
;
A
#
# COMPACT_ATOMS: atom_id res chain seq x y z
N MET A 1 -27.95 -20.86 11.54
CA MET A 1 -26.88 -19.88 11.83
C MET A 1 -26.73 -19.77 13.35
N GLY A 2 -25.51 -19.57 13.88
CA GLY A 2 -25.33 -19.30 15.31
C GLY A 2 -25.90 -17.93 15.73
N PRO A 3 -25.99 -17.64 17.05
CA PRO A 3 -26.47 -16.36 17.54
C PRO A 3 -25.59 -15.21 17.04
N ARG A 4 -26.23 -14.08 16.73
CA ARG A 4 -25.58 -12.86 16.25
C ARG A 4 -26.08 -11.65 17.04
N TYR A 5 -25.30 -10.58 17.03
CA TYR A 5 -25.65 -9.33 17.71
C TYR A 5 -25.31 -8.12 16.86
N VAL A 6 -25.97 -6.99 17.15
CA VAL A 6 -25.69 -5.68 16.57
C VAL A 6 -25.51 -4.70 17.73
N LEU A 7 -24.46 -3.89 17.70
CA LEU A 7 -24.29 -2.82 18.68
C LEU A 7 -25.12 -1.60 18.28
N ARG A 8 -25.65 -0.87 19.27
CA ARG A 8 -26.33 0.42 19.03
C ARG A 8 -25.45 1.38 18.21
N GLU A 9 -24.15 1.39 18.48
CA GLU A 9 -23.17 2.19 17.73
C GLU A 9 -23.10 1.78 16.26
N ASP A 10 -23.25 0.50 15.92
CA ASP A 10 -23.22 0.06 14.51
C ASP A 10 -24.45 0.54 13.75
N LEU A 11 -25.61 0.59 14.43
CA LEU A 11 -26.84 1.17 13.87
C LEU A 11 -26.68 2.69 13.68
N ALA A 12 -26.06 3.39 14.65
CA ALA A 12 -25.76 4.81 14.52
C ALA A 12 -24.79 5.09 13.35
N ARG A 13 -23.73 4.26 13.21
CA ARG A 13 -22.81 4.32 12.05
C ARG A 13 -23.56 4.06 10.75
N ALA A 14 -24.43 3.06 10.69
CA ALA A 14 -25.20 2.76 9.50
C ALA A 14 -26.06 3.96 9.07
N SER A 15 -26.75 4.59 10.02
CA SER A 15 -27.56 5.80 9.76
C SER A 15 -26.71 6.96 9.23
N LEU A 16 -25.54 7.23 9.83
CA LEU A 16 -24.63 8.30 9.36
C LEU A 16 -24.08 8.05 7.96
N LEU A 17 -23.93 6.79 7.58
CA LEU A 17 -23.41 6.38 6.29
C LEU A 17 -24.51 6.18 5.25
N ASP A 18 -25.71 6.73 5.42
CA ASP A 18 -26.84 6.55 4.49
C ASP A 18 -27.19 5.05 4.25
N ALA A 19 -26.92 4.23 5.27
CA ALA A 19 -27.05 2.76 5.26
C ALA A 19 -28.15 2.29 6.23
N GLY A 20 -29.07 3.19 6.61
CA GLY A 20 -30.09 2.96 7.63
C GLY A 20 -31.07 1.85 7.26
N ASP A 21 -31.35 1.67 5.97
CA ASP A 21 -32.31 0.67 5.47
C ASP A 21 -31.72 -0.75 5.37
N LEU A 22 -30.44 -0.92 5.72
CA LEU A 22 -29.83 -2.24 5.74
C LEU A 22 -30.53 -3.13 6.76
N PRO A 23 -30.90 -4.38 6.40
CA PRO A 23 -31.36 -5.35 7.38
C PRO A 23 -30.32 -5.47 8.50
N ALA A 24 -30.77 -5.52 9.77
CA ALA A 24 -29.87 -5.63 10.92
C ALA A 24 -28.90 -6.82 10.80
N ALA A 25 -29.31 -7.90 10.13
CA ALA A 25 -28.47 -9.05 9.81
C ALA A 25 -27.21 -8.73 8.97
N SER A 26 -27.25 -7.64 8.19
CA SER A 26 -26.14 -7.14 7.37
C SER A 26 -25.01 -6.55 8.20
N VAL A 27 -25.36 -5.98 9.35
CA VAL A 27 -24.41 -5.38 10.32
C VAL A 27 -24.29 -6.22 11.60
N ALA A 28 -24.80 -7.46 11.57
CA ALA A 28 -24.73 -8.35 12.71
C ALA A 28 -23.41 -9.13 12.76
N ARG A 29 -22.84 -9.29 13.94
CA ARG A 29 -21.60 -10.04 14.19
C ARG A 29 -21.90 -11.37 14.87
N PRO A 30 -21.10 -12.43 14.66
CA PRO A 30 -21.27 -13.67 15.39
C PRO A 30 -20.98 -13.46 16.89
N LEU A 31 -21.81 -14.06 17.76
CA LEU A 31 -21.50 -14.18 19.19
C LEU A 31 -20.77 -15.49 19.47
N PRO A 32 -19.72 -15.51 20.30
CA PRO A 32 -19.18 -16.74 20.81
C PRO A 32 -20.22 -17.45 21.67
N VAL A 33 -20.26 -18.78 21.53
CA VAL A 33 -21.12 -19.68 22.29
C VAL A 33 -20.23 -20.64 23.06
N VAL A 34 -20.59 -20.91 24.32
CA VAL A 34 -20.01 -21.98 25.14
C VAL A 34 -21.12 -22.90 25.63
N ASP A 35 -20.81 -24.16 25.87
CA ASP A 35 -21.76 -25.09 26.48
C ASP A 35 -21.98 -24.75 27.96
N ALA A 36 -23.15 -25.08 28.50
CA ALA A 36 -23.49 -24.82 29.91
C ALA A 36 -22.55 -25.49 30.91
N GLY A 37 -21.88 -26.58 30.51
CA GLY A 37 -20.85 -27.24 31.31
C GLY A 37 -19.44 -26.64 31.14
N ALA A 38 -19.26 -25.61 30.32
CA ALA A 38 -17.95 -24.99 30.12
C ALA A 38 -17.52 -24.23 31.37
N GLY A 39 -16.28 -24.49 31.83
CA GLY A 39 -15.69 -23.79 32.96
C GLY A 39 -15.52 -22.28 32.72
N GLU A 40 -15.43 -21.51 33.81
CA GLU A 40 -15.29 -20.04 33.80
C GLU A 40 -14.13 -19.54 32.91
N VAL A 41 -13.02 -20.29 32.87
CA VAL A 41 -11.85 -19.98 32.04
C VAL A 41 -12.20 -19.93 30.55
N ALA A 42 -13.08 -20.82 30.08
CA ALA A 42 -13.51 -20.82 28.68
C ALA A 42 -14.31 -19.55 28.34
N VAL A 43 -15.19 -19.12 29.24
CA VAL A 43 -15.96 -17.87 29.11
C VAL A 43 -15.02 -16.67 29.10
N ARG A 44 -14.10 -16.57 30.06
CA ARG A 44 -13.12 -15.46 30.12
C ARG A 44 -12.23 -15.41 28.91
N ARG A 45 -11.79 -16.54 28.37
CA ARG A 45 -11.00 -16.58 27.13
C ARG A 45 -11.79 -16.03 25.95
N ARG A 46 -13.10 -16.31 25.84
CA ARG A 46 -13.96 -15.75 24.78
C ARG A 46 -14.15 -14.24 24.92
N LEU A 47 -14.35 -13.76 26.15
CA LEU A 47 -14.47 -12.33 26.44
C LEU A 47 -13.14 -11.59 26.15
N ALA A 48 -12.02 -12.16 26.56
CA ALA A 48 -10.67 -11.63 26.29
C ALA A 48 -10.33 -11.60 24.78
N GLY A 49 -11.03 -12.39 23.96
CA GLY A 49 -10.96 -12.33 22.50
C GLY A 49 -11.70 -11.12 21.88
N GLY A 50 -12.18 -10.18 22.70
CA GLY A 50 -12.88 -8.95 22.31
C GLY A 50 -14.39 -9.11 22.15
N ALA A 51 -14.98 -10.21 22.62
CA ALA A 51 -16.42 -10.41 22.54
C ALA A 51 -17.15 -9.61 23.64
N PRO A 52 -18.17 -8.79 23.31
CA PRO A 52 -18.91 -8.04 24.32
C PRO A 52 -19.83 -8.94 25.16
N LEU A 53 -20.20 -10.10 24.61
CA LEU A 53 -21.13 -11.06 25.21
C LEU A 53 -20.74 -12.48 24.79
N VAL A 54 -20.86 -13.44 25.69
CA VAL A 54 -20.74 -14.87 25.39
C VAL A 54 -22.06 -15.55 25.71
N ILE A 55 -22.64 -16.26 24.75
CA ILE A 55 -23.87 -17.02 24.98
C ILE A 55 -23.53 -18.36 25.64
N VAL A 56 -24.26 -18.71 26.69
CA VAL A 56 -24.20 -20.02 27.34
C VAL A 56 -25.34 -20.88 26.78
N ARG A 57 -25.00 -22.03 26.18
CA ARG A 57 -25.94 -22.93 25.52
C ARG A 57 -26.11 -24.23 26.30
N GLY A 58 -27.35 -24.55 26.66
CA GLY A 58 -27.74 -25.87 27.16
C GLY A 58 -28.30 -26.76 26.03
N ARG A 59 -28.77 -27.97 26.38
CA ARG A 59 -29.31 -28.95 25.42
C ARG A 59 -30.51 -28.43 24.61
N ALA A 60 -31.35 -27.60 25.21
CA ALA A 60 -32.58 -27.08 24.59
C ALA A 60 -32.42 -25.68 23.94
N GLY A 61 -31.26 -25.03 24.05
CA GLY A 61 -31.08 -23.66 23.53
C GLY A 61 -30.13 -22.80 24.35
N ALA A 62 -30.16 -21.49 24.11
CA ALA A 62 -29.44 -20.53 24.96
C ALA A 62 -30.09 -20.48 26.35
N VAL A 63 -29.30 -20.71 27.39
CA VAL A 63 -29.76 -20.71 28.79
C VAL A 63 -29.33 -19.45 29.54
N GLY A 64 -28.40 -18.67 28.96
CA GLY A 64 -27.94 -17.42 29.53
C GLY A 64 -26.88 -16.75 28.67
N ALA A 65 -26.35 -15.65 29.16
CA ALA A 65 -25.23 -14.96 28.53
C ALA A 65 -24.36 -14.28 29.59
N VAL A 66 -23.05 -14.23 29.33
CA VAL A 66 -22.08 -13.55 30.18
C VAL A 66 -21.59 -12.31 29.43
N ALA A 67 -21.91 -11.14 29.98
CA ALA A 67 -21.45 -9.86 29.44
C ALA A 67 -20.01 -9.59 29.89
N GLY A 68 -19.17 -9.15 28.97
CA GLY A 68 -17.92 -8.50 29.34
C GLY A 68 -18.24 -7.07 29.78
N ARG A 69 -17.85 -6.68 31.00
CA ARG A 69 -17.88 -5.25 31.38
C ARG A 69 -16.86 -4.49 30.55
N GLY A 70 -17.29 -3.96 29.40
CA GLY A 70 -16.48 -3.12 28.52
C GLY A 70 -15.14 -3.73 28.09
N PRO A 71 -14.28 -2.99 27.38
CA PRO A 71 -12.87 -3.32 27.33
C PRO A 71 -12.34 -3.21 28.76
N VAL A 72 -12.20 -4.33 29.46
CA VAL A 72 -11.39 -4.35 30.67
C VAL A 72 -9.99 -4.01 30.20
N LEU A 73 -9.50 -2.82 30.57
CA LEU A 73 -8.09 -2.45 30.58
C LEU A 73 -7.38 -3.38 31.56
N ASP A 74 -7.31 -4.65 31.22
CA ASP A 74 -6.49 -5.60 31.95
C ASP A 74 -5.06 -5.31 31.48
N ALA A 75 -4.45 -4.28 32.09
CA ALA A 75 -3.01 -4.07 32.14
C ALA A 75 -2.26 -5.26 32.79
N ARG A 76 -2.89 -6.44 32.87
CA ARG A 76 -2.33 -7.69 33.39
C ARG A 76 -1.32 -8.31 32.43
N ALA A 77 -1.38 -7.98 31.13
CA ALA A 77 -0.37 -8.43 30.18
C ALA A 77 0.76 -7.40 30.10
N SER A 78 1.86 -7.65 30.83
CA SER A 78 3.08 -6.88 30.62
C SER A 78 3.69 -7.23 29.26
N ALA A 79 4.02 -6.20 28.46
CA ALA A 79 4.84 -6.35 27.27
C ALA A 79 6.34 -6.28 27.59
N ALA A 80 6.73 -5.98 28.83
CA ALA A 80 8.12 -5.67 29.21
C ALA A 80 9.12 -6.74 28.77
N ALA A 81 8.82 -8.02 28.99
CA ALA A 81 9.72 -9.11 28.57
C ALA A 81 9.89 -9.20 27.04
N ARG A 82 8.82 -8.94 26.27
CA ARG A 82 8.88 -8.94 24.80
C ARG A 82 9.59 -7.70 24.28
N VAL A 83 9.34 -6.54 24.88
CA VAL A 83 10.03 -5.29 24.57
C VAL A 83 11.52 -5.43 24.84
N ALA A 84 11.91 -5.97 26.01
CA ALA A 84 13.31 -6.17 26.37
C ALA A 84 14.06 -7.09 25.41
N ARG A 85 13.40 -8.13 24.86
CA ARG A 85 14.01 -9.06 23.90
C ARG A 85 13.99 -8.55 22.45
N GLY A 86 12.90 -7.93 22.02
CA GLY A 86 12.63 -7.65 20.60
C GLY A 86 12.89 -6.21 20.17
N VAL A 87 13.05 -5.28 21.11
CA VAL A 87 13.28 -3.86 20.82
C VAL A 87 14.72 -3.47 21.19
N PRO A 88 15.50 -2.89 20.24
CA PRO A 88 16.87 -2.44 20.49
C PRO A 88 16.96 -1.49 21.69
N ALA A 89 18.09 -1.51 22.41
CA ALA A 89 18.28 -0.74 23.64
C ALA A 89 18.06 0.76 23.42
N GLU A 90 18.62 1.31 22.35
CA GLU A 90 18.51 2.72 21.97
C GLU A 90 17.06 3.12 21.65
N THR A 91 16.29 2.17 21.10
CA THR A 91 14.86 2.40 20.83
C THR A 91 14.05 2.35 22.13
N ARG A 92 14.39 1.47 23.08
CA ARG A 92 13.76 1.42 24.40
C ARG A 92 14.04 2.69 25.21
N GLU A 93 15.25 3.23 25.14
CA GLU A 93 15.62 4.50 25.76
C GLU A 93 14.81 5.66 25.16
N LEU A 94 14.73 5.74 23.83
CA LEU A 94 13.91 6.73 23.14
C LEU A 94 12.43 6.67 23.57
N LEU A 95 11.85 5.47 23.60
CA LEU A 95 10.47 5.26 24.04
C LEU A 95 10.27 5.67 25.51
N SER A 96 11.27 5.44 26.36
CA SER A 96 11.25 5.88 27.77
C SER A 96 11.32 7.41 27.89
N THR A 97 12.15 8.06 27.05
CA THR A 97 12.21 9.53 26.94
C THR A 97 10.86 10.10 26.52
N ILE A 98 10.22 9.52 25.50
CA ILE A 98 8.87 9.93 25.06
C ILE A 98 7.87 9.80 26.22
N GLY A 99 7.89 8.67 26.94
CA GLY A 99 7.02 8.46 28.10
C GLY A 99 7.22 9.52 29.20
N ARG A 100 8.48 9.90 29.48
CA ARG A 100 8.80 11.00 30.40
C ARG A 100 8.24 12.34 29.90
N LEU A 101 8.50 12.71 28.65
CA LEU A 101 8.05 13.97 28.06
C LEU A 101 6.51 14.07 28.08
N ALA A 102 5.80 12.98 27.78
CA ALA A 102 4.35 12.97 27.87
C ALA A 102 3.84 13.27 29.29
N ARG A 103 4.48 12.71 30.34
CA ARG A 103 4.11 13.00 31.73
C ARG A 103 4.35 14.45 32.13
N GLU A 104 5.45 15.06 31.67
CA GLU A 104 5.74 16.49 31.90
C GLU A 104 4.61 17.38 31.34
N HIS A 105 3.96 16.93 30.26
CA HIS A 105 2.81 17.57 29.65
C HIS A 105 1.45 17.05 30.15
N ARG A 106 1.41 16.33 31.27
CA ARG A 106 0.18 15.74 31.86
C ARG A 106 -0.58 14.83 30.86
N ALA A 107 0.14 14.19 29.96
CA ALA A 107 -0.38 13.30 28.92
C ALA A 107 0.11 11.86 29.11
N ARG A 108 -0.55 10.91 28.44
CA ARG A 108 -0.11 9.51 28.37
C ARG A 108 0.30 9.17 26.95
N ALA A 109 1.52 8.65 26.78
CA ALA A 109 2.02 8.22 25.47
C ALA A 109 1.92 6.69 25.34
N TYR A 110 1.57 6.27 24.12
CA TYR A 110 1.40 4.88 23.76
C TYR A 110 2.12 4.59 22.45
N LEU A 111 2.92 3.53 22.42
CA LEU A 111 3.37 2.93 21.17
C LEU A 111 2.20 2.15 20.57
N VAL A 112 1.93 2.32 19.28
CA VAL A 112 0.76 1.73 18.60
C VAL A 112 1.13 1.09 17.26
N GLY A 113 0.14 0.46 16.61
CA GLY A 113 0.23 0.09 15.20
C GLY A 113 1.16 -1.09 14.91
N GLY A 114 1.92 -0.97 13.82
CA GLY A 114 2.71 -2.08 13.26
C GLY A 114 3.80 -2.57 14.20
N MET A 115 4.43 -1.67 14.96
CA MET A 115 5.51 -2.03 15.87
C MET A 115 5.01 -2.90 17.02
N VAL A 116 3.88 -2.57 17.66
CA VAL A 116 3.30 -3.39 18.74
C VAL A 116 3.00 -4.81 18.25
N ARG A 117 2.43 -4.91 17.05
CA ARG A 117 2.17 -6.19 16.38
C ARG A 117 3.45 -6.97 16.14
N ASP A 118 4.50 -6.33 15.63
CA ASP A 118 5.74 -6.98 15.25
C ASP A 118 6.56 -7.40 16.50
N VAL A 119 6.53 -6.62 17.59
CA VAL A 119 7.01 -7.04 18.93
C VAL A 119 6.29 -8.31 19.40
N TRP A 120 4.97 -8.39 19.21
CA TRP A 120 4.20 -9.56 19.64
C TRP A 120 4.45 -10.80 18.80
N ARG A 121 4.89 -10.62 17.54
CA ARG A 121 5.29 -11.70 16.62
C ARG A 121 6.75 -12.12 16.79
N GLU A 122 7.50 -11.46 17.68
CA GLU A 122 8.95 -11.63 17.82
C GLU A 122 9.70 -11.40 16.49
N ALA A 123 9.17 -10.49 15.66
CA ALA A 123 9.81 -10.08 14.42
C ALA A 123 10.81 -8.94 14.70
N PRO A 124 11.86 -8.78 13.86
CA PRO A 124 12.77 -7.65 13.97
C PRO A 124 12.00 -6.32 13.90
N VAL A 125 12.21 -5.48 14.90
CA VAL A 125 11.61 -4.15 14.96
C VAL A 125 12.54 -3.16 14.29
N SER A 126 12.08 -2.52 13.21
CA SER A 126 12.79 -1.41 12.59
C SER A 126 12.55 -0.14 13.41
N ARG A 127 13.61 0.64 13.63
CA ARG A 127 13.53 1.97 14.24
C ARG A 127 12.88 3.02 13.33
N ARG A 128 12.76 2.75 12.01
CA ARG A 128 12.60 3.79 10.99
C ARG A 128 11.25 4.49 10.91
N ASP A 129 10.19 3.97 11.52
CA ASP A 129 8.89 4.63 11.54
C ASP A 129 8.18 4.32 12.87
N LEU A 130 8.34 5.21 13.84
CA LEU A 130 7.75 5.08 15.17
C LEU A 130 6.38 5.74 15.23
N ASP A 131 5.32 4.94 15.32
CA ASP A 131 3.94 5.42 15.49
C ASP A 131 3.57 5.56 16.98
N LEU A 132 3.29 6.78 17.40
CA LEU A 132 2.92 7.13 18.77
C LEU A 132 1.54 7.75 18.83
N VAL A 133 0.78 7.38 19.86
CA VAL A 133 -0.48 8.04 20.21
C VAL A 133 -0.35 8.65 21.59
N VAL A 134 -0.76 9.91 21.72
CA VAL A 134 -0.74 10.68 22.95
C VAL A 134 -2.18 10.98 23.35
N GLU A 135 -2.59 10.47 24.51
CA GLU A 135 -3.82 10.89 25.15
C GLU A 135 -3.54 12.17 25.94
N GLY A 136 -3.90 13.30 25.32
CA GLY A 136 -3.48 14.65 25.70
C GLY A 136 -3.12 15.47 24.47
N ASP A 137 -2.26 16.48 24.62
CA ASP A 137 -1.78 17.30 23.50
C ASP A 137 -0.57 16.63 22.80
N GLY A 138 -0.84 15.84 21.77
CA GLY A 138 0.17 15.20 20.94
C GLY A 138 1.17 16.17 20.28
N PRO A 139 0.71 17.24 19.59
CA PRO A 139 1.58 18.28 19.05
C PRO A 139 2.50 18.92 20.10
N ALA A 140 2.03 19.19 21.31
CA ALA A 140 2.90 19.70 22.38
C ALA A 140 4.01 18.71 22.77
N VAL A 141 3.68 17.43 22.92
CA VAL A 141 4.69 16.38 23.18
C VAL A 141 5.67 16.26 22.01
N ALA A 142 5.19 16.35 20.76
CA ALA A 142 6.04 16.30 19.56
C ALA A 142 7.00 17.50 19.46
N ARG A 143 6.53 18.72 19.77
CA ARG A 143 7.37 19.92 19.88
C ARG A 143 8.49 19.73 20.88
N ARG A 144 8.18 19.23 22.07
CA ARG A 144 9.18 18.97 23.10
C ARG A 144 10.16 17.86 22.69
N LEU A 145 9.67 16.81 22.05
CA LEU A 145 10.49 15.72 21.52
C LEU A 145 11.47 16.21 20.45
N ALA A 146 11.02 17.07 19.52
CA ALA A 146 11.88 17.67 18.50
C ALA A 146 13.01 18.51 19.13
N GLN A 147 12.70 19.29 20.16
CA GLN A 147 13.71 20.06 20.90
C GLN A 147 14.73 19.16 21.61
N GLU A 148 14.26 18.12 22.30
CA GLU A 148 15.13 17.20 23.05
C GLU A 148 16.09 16.43 22.12
N LEU A 149 15.61 16.05 20.93
CA LEU A 149 16.35 15.22 19.98
C LEU A 149 17.08 16.02 18.89
N GLY A 150 16.99 17.35 18.90
CA GLY A 150 17.52 18.20 17.83
C GLY A 150 16.91 17.91 16.45
N GLY A 151 15.63 17.53 16.42
CA GLY A 151 14.89 17.14 15.21
C GLY A 151 14.09 18.29 14.60
N THR A 152 13.61 18.08 13.37
CA THR A 152 12.68 19.00 12.69
C THR A 152 11.24 18.53 12.85
N LEU A 153 10.34 19.45 13.19
CA LEU A 153 8.93 19.18 13.40
C LEU A 153 8.10 19.58 12.18
N ARG A 154 7.10 18.76 11.84
CA ARG A 154 6.01 19.09 10.92
C ARG A 154 4.67 18.81 11.58
N GLU A 155 3.85 19.84 11.76
CA GLU A 155 2.52 19.70 12.37
C GLU A 155 1.42 19.67 11.30
N HIS A 156 0.39 18.85 11.53
CA HIS A 156 -0.80 18.74 10.71
C HIS A 156 -2.04 18.89 11.59
N GLU A 157 -2.39 20.15 11.89
CA GLU A 157 -3.45 20.51 12.85
C GLU A 157 -4.81 19.86 12.55
N ARG A 158 -5.20 19.81 11.26
CA ARG A 158 -6.48 19.21 10.81
C ARG A 158 -6.66 17.76 11.27
N PHE A 159 -5.56 17.03 11.47
CA PHE A 159 -5.58 15.63 11.88
C PHE A 159 -5.07 15.43 13.31
N LEU A 160 -4.70 16.48 14.03
CA LEU A 160 -4.08 16.38 15.35
C LEU A 160 -2.84 15.47 15.34
N THR A 161 -2.01 15.59 14.30
CA THR A 161 -0.79 14.79 14.14
C THR A 161 0.43 15.68 13.93
N ALA A 162 1.59 15.18 14.33
CA ALA A 162 2.88 15.81 14.08
C ALA A 162 3.91 14.73 13.72
N SER A 163 4.86 15.07 12.86
CA SER A 163 6.01 14.22 12.51
C SER A 163 7.29 14.90 12.97
N VAL A 164 8.14 14.15 13.67
CA VAL A 164 9.46 14.59 14.12
C VAL A 164 10.52 13.80 13.35
N GLU A 165 11.28 14.48 12.51
CA GLU A 165 12.43 13.91 11.80
C GLU A 165 13.69 14.15 12.61
N THR A 166 14.43 13.08 12.92
CA THR A 166 15.63 13.16 13.76
C THR A 166 16.84 12.53 13.06
N PRO A 167 18.04 13.14 13.12
CA PRO A 167 19.24 12.57 12.50
C PRO A 167 19.61 11.18 13.01
N GLY A 168 19.31 10.87 14.28
CA GLY A 168 19.71 9.62 14.94
C GLY A 168 18.60 8.58 15.11
N ALA A 169 17.32 8.96 15.08
CA ALA A 169 16.20 8.04 15.33
C ALA A 169 15.24 7.88 14.14
N GLY A 170 15.46 8.58 13.03
CA GLY A 170 14.55 8.57 11.89
C GLY A 170 13.27 9.36 12.17
N ARG A 171 12.17 8.94 11.53
CA ARG A 171 10.87 9.59 11.61
C ARG A 171 10.04 9.04 12.77
N ILE A 172 9.51 9.95 13.57
CA ILE A 172 8.59 9.65 14.68
C ILE A 172 7.27 10.36 14.41
N ASP A 173 6.21 9.59 14.20
CA ASP A 173 4.86 10.10 13.98
C ASP A 173 4.08 10.11 15.31
N VAL A 174 3.65 11.29 15.73
CA VAL A 174 2.92 11.53 16.97
C VAL A 174 1.49 11.96 16.64
N ALA A 175 0.50 11.21 17.09
CA ALA A 175 -0.91 11.55 16.94
C ALA A 175 -1.57 11.79 18.30
N THR A 176 -2.46 12.77 18.41
CA THR A 176 -3.38 12.85 19.54
C THR A 176 -4.40 11.72 19.44
N ALA A 177 -4.65 11.02 20.55
CA ALA A 177 -5.70 10.01 20.66
C ALA A 177 -7.05 10.62 20.28
N ARG A 178 -7.75 9.99 19.34
CA ARG A 178 -8.91 10.61 18.70
C ARG A 178 -10.00 9.61 18.31
N THR A 179 -11.24 10.08 18.32
CA THR A 179 -12.35 9.43 17.62
C THR A 179 -12.42 9.93 16.18
N GLU A 180 -13.02 9.12 15.31
CA GLU A 180 -13.29 9.47 13.92
C GLU A 180 -14.79 9.39 13.65
N ARG A 181 -15.32 10.45 13.02
CA ARG A 181 -16.70 10.47 12.52
C ARG A 181 -16.67 10.68 11.02
N TYR A 182 -17.28 9.74 10.29
CA TYR A 182 -17.44 9.81 8.84
C TYR A 182 -18.81 10.41 8.52
N GLU A 183 -18.81 11.53 7.79
CA GLU A 183 -20.04 12.18 7.33
C GLU A 183 -20.65 11.46 6.12
N THR A 184 -19.79 10.81 5.32
CA THR A 184 -20.19 10.08 4.12
C THR A 184 -19.22 8.92 3.91
N ARG A 185 -19.73 7.83 3.30
CA ARG A 185 -18.94 6.64 2.98
C ARG A 185 -17.73 6.97 2.11
N GLY A 186 -16.55 6.52 2.52
CA GLY A 186 -15.29 6.71 1.78
C GLY A 186 -14.64 8.08 1.92
N ALA A 187 -15.29 9.03 2.60
CA ALA A 187 -14.74 10.36 2.89
C ALA A 187 -13.62 10.29 3.95
N LEU A 188 -12.82 11.35 4.04
CA LEU A 188 -11.94 11.54 5.19
C LEU A 188 -12.78 11.87 6.44
N PRO A 189 -12.44 11.33 7.62
CA PRO A 189 -13.20 11.57 8.83
C PRO A 189 -12.92 12.96 9.41
N ARG A 190 -13.88 13.45 10.22
CA ARG A 190 -13.59 14.48 11.23
C ARG A 190 -13.01 13.81 12.47
N VAL A 191 -12.02 14.45 13.08
CA VAL A 191 -11.31 13.92 14.25
C VAL A 191 -11.61 14.76 15.49
N MET A 192 -11.75 14.12 16.64
CA MET A 192 -11.92 14.78 17.94
C MET A 192 -11.05 14.10 18.99
N PRO A 193 -10.41 14.85 19.91
CA PRO A 193 -9.65 14.25 21.00
C PRO A 193 -10.49 13.25 21.80
N ALA A 194 -9.86 12.16 22.22
CA ALA A 194 -10.54 11.01 22.81
C ALA A 194 -9.60 10.19 23.69
N ALA A 195 -10.15 9.20 24.39
CA ALA A 195 -9.36 8.22 25.12
C ALA A 195 -8.67 7.22 24.17
N ILE A 196 -7.61 6.56 24.64
CA ILE A 196 -6.85 5.58 23.85
C ILE A 196 -7.72 4.42 23.34
N GLU A 197 -8.72 4.00 24.10
CA GLU A 197 -9.62 2.90 23.72
C GLU A 197 -10.46 3.27 22.50
N GLU A 198 -10.85 4.54 22.39
CA GLU A 198 -11.61 5.05 21.26
C GLU A 198 -10.71 5.21 20.02
N ASP A 199 -9.44 5.61 20.21
CA ASP A 199 -8.43 5.60 19.15
C ASP A 199 -8.17 4.18 18.62
N LEU A 200 -8.07 3.19 19.50
CA LEU A 200 -7.89 1.81 19.08
C LEU A 200 -9.12 1.28 18.33
N ARG A 201 -10.33 1.75 18.67
CA ARG A 201 -11.60 1.32 18.06
C ARG A 201 -11.79 1.77 16.61
N ARG A 202 -11.22 2.92 16.23
CA ARG A 202 -11.32 3.45 14.85
C ARG A 202 -10.38 2.76 13.86
N ARG A 203 -9.43 1.94 14.34
CA ARG A 203 -8.41 1.28 13.51
C ARG A 203 -9.01 0.24 12.58
N ASP A 204 -8.19 -0.21 11.64
CA ASP A 204 -8.59 -1.12 10.57
C ASP A 204 -8.82 -2.56 11.05
N PHE A 205 -7.81 -3.13 11.73
CA PHE A 205 -7.79 -4.53 12.12
C PHE A 205 -7.35 -4.69 13.58
N SER A 206 -7.89 -5.70 14.25
CA SER A 206 -7.56 -6.08 15.64
C SER A 206 -6.06 -6.20 15.88
N VAL A 207 -5.32 -6.81 14.96
CA VAL A 207 -3.86 -7.00 15.03
C VAL A 207 -3.08 -5.68 15.00
N ASN A 208 -3.68 -4.59 14.53
CA ASN A 208 -3.12 -3.23 14.53
C ASN A 208 -3.76 -2.34 15.60
N ALA A 209 -4.74 -2.85 16.35
CA ALA A 209 -5.51 -2.16 17.38
C ALA A 209 -5.06 -2.54 18.80
N MET A 210 -3.75 -2.54 18.99
CA MET A 210 -3.08 -2.75 20.27
C MET A 210 -2.16 -1.56 20.57
N ALA A 211 -1.94 -1.30 21.85
CA ALA A 211 -1.07 -0.23 22.33
C ALA A 211 -0.17 -0.70 23.48
N ILE A 212 1.04 -0.16 23.59
CA ILE A 212 1.91 -0.34 24.75
C ILE A 212 2.08 1.03 25.42
N GLU A 213 1.70 1.12 26.69
CA GLU A 213 1.82 2.35 27.48
C GLU A 213 3.29 2.63 27.84
N LEU A 214 3.73 3.87 27.62
CA LEU A 214 5.13 4.30 27.74
C LEU A 214 5.40 5.14 28.99
N ALA A 215 4.43 5.91 29.48
CA ALA A 215 4.65 6.91 30.53
C ALA A 215 4.86 6.28 31.93
N SER A 216 4.27 5.11 32.21
CA SER A 216 4.49 4.40 33.49
C SER A 216 5.84 3.68 33.56
N GLY A 217 6.48 3.40 32.43
CA GLY A 217 7.66 2.53 32.34
C GLY A 217 7.37 1.02 32.55
N ALA A 218 6.12 0.64 32.82
CA ALA A 218 5.72 -0.75 33.03
C ALA A 218 5.50 -1.54 31.73
N TRP A 219 5.48 -0.85 30.58
CA TRP A 219 5.21 -1.43 29.25
C TRP A 219 3.90 -2.22 29.22
N GLY A 220 2.84 -1.65 29.80
CA GLY A 220 1.52 -2.28 29.87
C GLY A 220 0.90 -2.40 28.49
N LEU A 221 0.46 -3.60 28.10
CA LEU A 221 -0.24 -3.80 26.83
C LEU A 221 -1.74 -3.56 26.99
N LEU A 222 -2.28 -2.73 26.10
CA LEU A 222 -3.71 -2.57 25.85
C LEU A 222 -4.08 -3.35 24.58
N ASP A 223 -4.93 -4.37 24.73
CA ASP A 223 -5.45 -5.20 23.63
C ASP A 223 -6.97 -5.42 23.78
N PRO A 224 -7.80 -4.38 23.62
CA PRO A 224 -9.24 -4.46 23.85
C PRO A 224 -9.99 -5.29 22.79
N PHE A 225 -9.38 -5.55 21.63
CA PHE A 225 -10.01 -6.23 20.50
C PHE A 225 -9.44 -7.63 20.22
N GLY A 226 -8.58 -8.15 21.09
CA GLY A 226 -8.02 -9.50 20.98
C GLY A 226 -7.08 -9.68 19.79
N GLY A 227 -6.32 -8.64 19.43
CA GLY A 227 -5.30 -8.67 18.38
C GLY A 227 -4.22 -9.73 18.62
N ARG A 228 -3.84 -9.99 19.88
CA ARG A 228 -2.88 -11.07 20.21
C ARG A 228 -3.40 -12.44 19.84
N GLU A 229 -4.68 -12.69 20.13
CA GLU A 229 -5.33 -13.96 19.82
C GLU A 229 -5.46 -14.14 18.31
N ASP A 230 -5.72 -13.05 17.59
CA ASP A 230 -5.77 -13.04 16.12
C ASP A 230 -4.42 -13.30 15.48
N LEU A 231 -3.34 -12.72 16.02
CA LEU A 231 -1.98 -13.04 15.59
C LEU A 231 -1.66 -14.52 15.82
N ALA A 232 -1.97 -15.07 16.99
CA ALA A 232 -1.74 -16.47 17.31
C ALA A 232 -2.53 -17.41 16.36
N ARG A 233 -3.73 -17.02 15.94
CA ARG A 233 -4.58 -17.79 15.02
C ARG A 233 -4.39 -17.46 13.54
N ARG A 234 -3.45 -16.58 13.20
CA ARG A 234 -3.25 -16.05 11.83
C ARG A 234 -4.55 -15.51 11.20
N ARG A 235 -5.36 -14.82 12.00
CA ARG A 235 -6.68 -14.29 11.63
C ARG A 235 -6.60 -12.79 11.35
N LEU A 236 -7.17 -12.36 10.23
CA LEU A 236 -7.40 -10.93 9.94
C LEU A 236 -8.86 -10.61 10.28
N ARG A 237 -9.07 -9.67 11.22
CA ARG A 237 -10.40 -9.33 11.73
C ARG A 237 -10.59 -7.82 11.77
N VAL A 238 -11.64 -7.31 11.11
CA VAL A 238 -12.07 -5.91 11.23
C VAL A 238 -12.73 -5.64 12.59
N LEU A 239 -12.67 -4.39 13.05
CA LEU A 239 -13.21 -4.01 14.36
C LEU A 239 -14.74 -3.87 14.39
N HIS A 240 -15.36 -3.62 13.25
CA HIS A 240 -16.81 -3.54 13.10
C HIS A 240 -17.28 -3.83 11.65
N PRO A 241 -18.56 -4.19 11.43
CA PRO A 241 -19.09 -4.60 10.13
C PRO A 241 -19.06 -3.54 9.04
N LEU A 242 -19.04 -2.27 9.43
CA LEU A 242 -19.04 -1.12 8.52
C LEU A 242 -17.62 -0.60 8.22
N ALA A 243 -16.57 -1.27 8.70
CA ALA A 243 -15.19 -0.78 8.58
C ALA A 243 -14.77 -0.48 7.14
N TYR A 244 -15.13 -1.36 6.20
CA TYR A 244 -14.85 -1.15 4.77
C TYR A 244 -15.83 -0.18 4.08
N VAL A 245 -16.99 0.07 4.69
CA VAL A 245 -17.98 1.03 4.18
C VAL A 245 -17.58 2.45 4.56
N GLU A 246 -17.08 2.64 5.78
CA GLU A 246 -16.47 3.90 6.22
C GLU A 246 -15.25 4.22 5.35
N ASP A 247 -14.36 3.25 5.15
CA ASP A 247 -13.14 3.45 4.39
C ASP A 247 -12.78 2.24 3.49
N PRO A 248 -13.15 2.27 2.19
CA PRO A 248 -12.89 1.16 1.28
C PRO A 248 -11.41 0.91 1.00
N THR A 249 -10.51 1.86 1.29
CA THR A 249 -9.05 1.63 1.16
C THR A 249 -8.57 0.52 2.11
N ARG A 250 -9.31 0.26 3.19
CA ARG A 250 -9.02 -0.84 4.12
C ARG A 250 -9.06 -2.21 3.41
N LEU A 251 -9.74 -2.35 2.27
CA LEU A 251 -9.68 -3.58 1.46
C LEU A 251 -8.28 -3.82 0.87
N PHE A 252 -7.61 -2.76 0.41
CA PHE A 252 -6.22 -2.79 -0.05
C PHE A 252 -5.27 -3.10 1.10
N ARG A 253 -5.47 -2.45 2.26
CA ARG A 253 -4.74 -2.73 3.50
C ARG A 253 -4.93 -4.17 3.97
N ALA A 254 -6.14 -4.74 3.84
CA ALA A 254 -6.43 -6.12 4.20
C ALA A 254 -5.63 -7.10 3.34
N ALA A 255 -5.59 -6.89 2.03
CA ALA A 255 -4.79 -7.71 1.12
C ALA A 255 -3.29 -7.58 1.42
N ARG A 256 -2.82 -6.35 1.67
CA ARG A 256 -1.44 -6.04 2.01
C ARG A 256 -1.00 -6.71 3.31
N HIS A 257 -1.75 -6.50 4.41
CA HIS A 257 -1.49 -7.15 5.69
C HIS A 257 -1.63 -8.67 5.62
N GLY A 258 -2.64 -9.17 4.90
CA GLY A 258 -2.81 -10.60 4.69
C GLY A 258 -1.62 -11.25 3.98
N ALA A 259 -1.05 -10.59 2.97
CA ALA A 259 0.12 -11.06 2.25
C ALA A 259 1.39 -10.96 3.13
N ARG A 260 1.65 -9.79 3.74
CA ARG A 260 2.82 -9.53 4.59
C ARG A 260 2.89 -10.44 5.82
N LEU A 261 1.76 -10.65 6.49
CA LEU A 261 1.70 -11.31 7.79
C LEU A 261 1.20 -12.76 7.71
N GLY A 262 0.80 -13.24 6.53
CA GLY A 262 0.22 -14.56 6.35
C GLY A 262 -1.14 -14.72 7.06
N LEU A 263 -1.90 -13.62 7.20
CA LEU A 263 -3.22 -13.63 7.84
C LEU A 263 -4.32 -13.94 6.83
N THR A 264 -5.38 -14.59 7.32
CA THR A 264 -6.58 -14.92 6.54
C THR A 264 -7.80 -14.20 7.13
N PRO A 265 -8.62 -13.50 6.31
CA PRO A 265 -9.87 -12.89 6.76
C PRO A 265 -10.80 -13.89 7.43
N ASP A 266 -11.40 -13.51 8.55
CA ASP A 266 -12.47 -14.30 9.16
C ASP A 266 -13.81 -14.12 8.44
N ARG A 267 -14.79 -14.96 8.79
CA ARG A 267 -16.12 -14.91 8.16
C ARG A 267 -16.81 -13.55 8.30
N ALA A 268 -16.67 -12.88 9.44
CA ALA A 268 -17.25 -11.56 9.67
C ALA A 268 -16.59 -10.49 8.79
N THR A 269 -15.27 -10.58 8.61
CA THR A 269 -14.48 -9.70 7.75
C THR A 269 -14.83 -9.89 6.28
N LEU A 270 -15.01 -11.13 5.83
CA LEU A 270 -15.50 -11.43 4.48
C LEU A 270 -16.92 -10.90 4.25
N ALA A 271 -17.80 -10.99 5.25
CA ALA A 271 -19.13 -10.41 5.18
C ALA A 271 -19.10 -8.88 5.11
N ALA A 272 -18.25 -8.22 5.89
CA ALA A 272 -18.03 -6.77 5.82
C ALA A 272 -17.49 -6.35 4.45
N GLN A 273 -16.57 -7.12 3.86
CA GLN A 273 -16.06 -6.89 2.52
C GLN A 273 -17.18 -6.99 1.48
N ALA A 274 -17.97 -8.07 1.51
CA ALA A 274 -19.08 -8.26 0.59
C ALA A 274 -20.11 -7.13 0.71
N LEU A 275 -20.40 -6.67 1.94
CA LEU A 275 -21.26 -5.52 2.17
C LEU A 275 -20.70 -4.25 1.52
N ALA A 276 -19.40 -3.96 1.69
CA ALA A 276 -18.79 -2.78 1.10
C ALA A 276 -18.81 -2.81 -0.44
N LEU A 277 -18.48 -3.96 -1.05
CA LEU A 277 -18.52 -4.09 -2.51
C LEU A 277 -19.94 -3.92 -3.07
N ARG A 278 -20.96 -4.39 -2.35
CA ARG A 278 -22.37 -4.18 -2.73
C ARG A 278 -22.82 -2.72 -2.64
N LEU A 279 -22.18 -1.92 -1.78
CA LEU A 279 -22.50 -0.51 -1.57
C LEU A 279 -21.63 0.44 -2.43
N ALA A 280 -20.75 -0.10 -3.27
CA ALA A 280 -20.05 0.68 -4.28
C ALA A 280 -21.05 1.23 -5.33
N PRO A 281 -20.76 2.37 -5.99
CA PRO A 281 -19.53 3.15 -5.91
C PRO A 281 -19.43 4.04 -4.65
N TYR A 282 -18.21 4.50 -4.37
CA TYR A 282 -17.90 5.43 -3.26
C TYR A 282 -17.40 6.76 -3.82
N PRO A 283 -18.27 7.74 -4.10
CA PRO A 283 -17.88 9.00 -4.74
C PRO A 283 -16.89 9.83 -3.90
N ALA A 284 -17.01 9.79 -2.57
CA ALA A 284 -16.14 10.55 -1.67
C ALA A 284 -14.75 9.92 -1.48
N LEU A 285 -14.53 8.69 -1.97
CA LEU A 285 -13.22 8.05 -1.92
C LEU A 285 -12.32 8.59 -3.04
N SER A 286 -11.33 9.42 -2.69
CA SER A 286 -10.36 9.94 -3.67
C SER A 286 -9.57 8.84 -4.39
N GLY A 287 -9.38 9.01 -5.71
CA GLY A 287 -8.52 8.14 -6.52
C GLY A 287 -7.06 8.14 -6.07
N GLN A 288 -6.56 9.25 -5.53
CA GLN A 288 -5.21 9.33 -4.97
C GLN A 288 -5.01 8.42 -3.76
N ARG A 289 -6.07 8.17 -2.97
CA ARG A 289 -6.00 7.23 -1.84
C ARG A 289 -5.88 5.78 -2.34
N LEU A 290 -6.56 5.46 -3.45
CA LEU A 290 -6.44 4.15 -4.10
C LEU A 290 -5.05 3.94 -4.69
N THR A 291 -4.52 4.92 -5.43
CA THR A 291 -3.16 4.83 -6.00
C THR A 291 -2.08 4.82 -4.92
N GLY A 292 -2.28 5.54 -3.81
CA GLY A 292 -1.41 5.47 -2.63
C GLY A 292 -1.35 4.07 -2.02
N GLU A 293 -2.50 3.41 -1.82
CA GLU A 293 -2.52 2.03 -1.32
C GLU A 293 -1.93 1.02 -2.33
N LEU A 294 -2.10 1.25 -3.63
CA LEU A 294 -1.40 0.45 -4.65
C LEU A 294 0.12 0.61 -4.52
N GLY A 295 0.62 1.84 -4.33
CA GLY A 295 2.04 2.09 -4.06
C GLY A 295 2.55 1.30 -2.85
N LEU A 296 1.83 1.37 -1.72
CA LEU A 296 2.18 0.61 -0.51
C LEU A 296 2.16 -0.90 -0.71
N ILE A 297 1.31 -1.43 -1.60
CA ILE A 297 1.31 -2.85 -1.97
C ILE A 297 2.60 -3.23 -2.71
N LEU A 298 3.11 -2.35 -3.58
CA LEU A 298 4.31 -2.59 -4.37
C LEU A 298 5.59 -2.62 -3.52
N ASP A 299 5.56 -1.96 -2.36
CA ASP A 299 6.67 -1.98 -1.39
C ASP A 299 6.72 -3.26 -0.53
N GLU A 300 5.70 -4.13 -0.62
CA GLU A 300 5.71 -5.42 0.08
C GLU A 300 6.55 -6.47 -0.66
N ALA A 301 7.05 -7.47 0.08
CA ALA A 301 7.86 -8.55 -0.49
C ALA A 301 7.13 -9.43 -1.52
N ARG A 302 5.79 -9.45 -1.49
CA ARG A 302 4.92 -10.24 -2.40
C ARG A 302 3.75 -9.40 -2.91
N PRO A 303 4.00 -8.42 -3.79
CA PRO A 303 2.96 -7.52 -4.28
C PRO A 303 1.96 -8.26 -5.19
N ASP A 304 2.45 -9.24 -5.96
CA ASP A 304 1.67 -10.17 -6.78
C ASP A 304 0.59 -10.90 -5.97
N GLY A 305 0.94 -11.40 -4.79
CA GLY A 305 0.03 -12.10 -3.89
C GLY A 305 -1.08 -11.19 -3.34
N ALA A 306 -0.74 -9.94 -3.02
CA ALA A 306 -1.73 -8.95 -2.58
C ALA A 306 -2.68 -8.54 -3.70
N LEU A 307 -2.16 -8.25 -4.91
CA LEU A 307 -2.97 -7.92 -6.09
C LEU A 307 -3.90 -9.08 -6.48
N ALA A 308 -3.41 -10.32 -6.46
CA ALA A 308 -4.20 -11.50 -6.76
C ALA A 308 -5.32 -11.73 -5.72
N ARG A 309 -5.07 -11.41 -4.44
CA ARG A 309 -6.10 -11.43 -3.40
C ARG A 309 -7.18 -10.38 -3.65
N LEU A 310 -6.81 -9.14 -3.98
CA LEU A 310 -7.76 -8.07 -4.33
C LEU A 310 -8.65 -8.47 -5.50
N GLY A 311 -8.03 -9.01 -6.56
CA GLY A 311 -8.75 -9.48 -7.74
C GLY A 311 -9.70 -10.64 -7.45
N GLY A 312 -9.25 -11.67 -6.74
CA GLY A 312 -10.10 -12.80 -6.34
C GLY A 312 -11.22 -12.42 -5.36
N ALA A 313 -11.02 -11.34 -4.61
CA ALA A 313 -12.00 -10.76 -3.69
C ALA A 313 -13.03 -9.83 -4.38
N GLY A 314 -12.86 -9.52 -5.66
CA GLY A 314 -13.73 -8.60 -6.40
C GLY A 314 -13.49 -7.12 -6.08
N VAL A 315 -12.38 -6.76 -5.40
CA VAL A 315 -12.14 -5.39 -4.91
C VAL A 315 -11.97 -4.38 -6.05
N PHE A 316 -11.49 -4.80 -7.21
CA PHE A 316 -11.36 -3.91 -8.36
C PHE A 316 -12.70 -3.46 -8.97
N ALA A 317 -13.85 -3.98 -8.50
CA ALA A 317 -15.16 -3.40 -8.78
C ALA A 317 -15.30 -1.95 -8.24
N LEU A 318 -14.44 -1.54 -7.30
CA LEU A 318 -14.33 -0.14 -6.86
C LEU A 318 -13.81 0.81 -7.96
N LEU A 319 -13.12 0.27 -8.98
CA LEU A 319 -12.65 1.04 -10.13
C LEU A 319 -13.78 1.28 -11.13
N HIS A 320 -14.61 0.25 -11.35
CA HIS A 320 -15.76 0.27 -12.24
C HIS A 320 -16.65 -0.96 -11.97
N GLU A 321 -17.97 -0.80 -12.00
CA GLU A 321 -18.92 -1.89 -11.67
C GLU A 321 -18.78 -3.12 -12.59
N HIS A 322 -18.45 -2.89 -13.87
CA HIS A 322 -18.25 -3.94 -14.87
C HIS A 322 -16.81 -4.48 -14.93
N TYR A 323 -15.94 -4.10 -13.99
CA TYR A 323 -14.55 -4.59 -13.97
C TYR A 323 -14.48 -6.12 -13.84
N ARG A 324 -13.63 -6.77 -14.63
CA ARG A 324 -13.42 -8.23 -14.58
C ARG A 324 -11.97 -8.58 -14.30
N PHE A 325 -11.71 -9.26 -13.18
CA PHE A 325 -10.37 -9.77 -12.89
C PHE A 325 -10.12 -11.10 -13.63
N THR A 326 -9.47 -11.04 -14.79
CA THR A 326 -9.28 -12.20 -15.67
C THR A 326 -8.07 -13.06 -15.30
N ALA A 327 -7.95 -14.24 -15.90
CA ALA A 327 -6.75 -15.06 -15.81
C ALA A 327 -5.51 -14.35 -16.39
N LEU A 328 -5.69 -13.51 -17.42
CA LEU A 328 -4.61 -12.73 -18.02
C LEU A 328 -4.14 -11.63 -17.06
N THR A 329 -5.06 -10.87 -16.45
CA THR A 329 -4.72 -9.88 -15.41
C THR A 329 -3.96 -10.54 -14.26
N ARG A 330 -4.44 -11.69 -13.77
CA ARG A 330 -3.76 -12.46 -12.72
C ARG A 330 -2.33 -12.84 -13.10
N ARG A 331 -2.11 -13.36 -14.33
CA ARG A 331 -0.77 -13.69 -14.83
C ARG A 331 0.12 -12.45 -14.90
N ARG A 332 -0.41 -11.33 -15.39
CA ARG A 332 0.32 -10.06 -15.46
C ARG A 332 0.71 -9.52 -14.07
N CYS A 333 -0.10 -9.71 -13.04
CA CYS A 333 0.27 -9.37 -11.65
C CYS A 333 1.50 -10.14 -11.16
N VAL A 334 1.68 -11.40 -11.59
CA VAL A 334 2.88 -12.20 -11.26
C VAL A 334 4.10 -11.68 -12.04
N GLU A 335 3.94 -11.41 -13.34
CA GLU A 335 5.02 -10.87 -14.19
C GLU A 335 5.43 -9.44 -13.80
N LEU A 336 4.55 -8.69 -13.14
CA LEU A 336 4.82 -7.33 -12.67
C LEU A 336 6.04 -7.30 -11.74
N THR A 337 6.12 -8.20 -10.76
CA THR A 337 7.23 -8.25 -9.81
C THR A 337 8.56 -8.46 -10.52
N ALA A 338 8.61 -9.40 -11.47
CA ALA A 338 9.81 -9.67 -12.26
C ALA A 338 10.19 -8.48 -13.16
N THR A 339 9.19 -7.81 -13.74
CA THR A 339 9.41 -6.61 -14.58
C THR A 339 9.93 -5.43 -13.75
N LEU A 340 9.40 -5.20 -12.55
CA LEU A 340 9.86 -4.13 -11.67
C LEU A 340 11.31 -4.36 -11.21
N ALA A 341 11.64 -5.59 -10.81
CA ALA A 341 13.02 -5.96 -10.46
C ALA A 341 13.98 -5.80 -11.64
N TRP A 342 13.56 -6.20 -12.84
CA TRP A 342 14.32 -5.97 -14.07
C TRP A 342 14.55 -4.48 -14.34
N ALA A 343 13.51 -3.65 -14.25
CA ALA A 343 13.61 -2.21 -14.48
C ALA A 343 14.56 -1.55 -13.47
N GLN A 344 14.45 -1.92 -12.20
CA GLN A 344 15.36 -1.45 -11.15
C GLN A 344 16.81 -1.85 -11.42
N ALA A 345 17.07 -3.11 -11.80
CA ALA A 345 18.42 -3.58 -12.11
C ALA A 345 19.06 -2.82 -13.29
N ARG A 346 18.25 -2.21 -14.17
CA ARG A 346 18.71 -1.40 -15.31
C ARG A 346 18.61 0.10 -15.06
N SER A 347 18.36 0.52 -13.82
CA SER A 347 18.16 1.93 -13.45
C SER A 347 17.09 2.63 -14.30
N LEU A 348 16.06 1.89 -14.71
CA LEU A 348 14.98 2.36 -15.55
C LEU A 348 13.82 2.87 -14.67
N PRO A 349 13.46 4.18 -14.72
CA PRO A 349 12.39 4.73 -13.89
C PRO A 349 11.01 4.36 -14.47
N ALA A 350 10.60 3.12 -14.27
CA ALA A 350 9.41 2.51 -14.90
C ALA A 350 8.06 2.90 -14.27
N ALA A 351 8.02 3.92 -13.39
CA ALA A 351 6.82 4.39 -12.69
C ALA A 351 5.95 3.22 -12.15
N PRO A 352 6.35 2.56 -11.04
CA PRO A 352 5.75 1.29 -10.61
C PRO A 352 4.22 1.30 -10.47
N VAL A 353 3.64 2.40 -10.00
CA VAL A 353 2.19 2.57 -9.89
C VAL A 353 1.53 2.64 -11.27
N GLU A 354 2.07 3.39 -12.22
CA GLU A 354 1.56 3.46 -13.60
C GLU A 354 1.60 2.08 -14.27
N LEU A 355 2.72 1.35 -14.12
CA LEU A 355 2.85 -0.01 -14.65
C LEU A 355 1.84 -0.99 -14.03
N THR A 356 1.60 -0.88 -12.73
CA THR A 356 0.58 -1.69 -12.02
C THR A 356 -0.81 -1.38 -12.53
N VAL A 357 -1.12 -0.11 -12.78
CA VAL A 357 -2.40 0.30 -13.33
C VAL A 357 -2.60 -0.25 -14.74
N LEU A 358 -1.56 -0.23 -15.60
CA LEU A 358 -1.61 -0.90 -16.91
C LEU A 358 -1.94 -2.39 -16.79
N VAL A 359 -1.30 -3.09 -15.85
CA VAL A 359 -1.61 -4.51 -15.56
C VAL A 359 -3.09 -4.71 -15.24
N LEU A 360 -3.68 -3.81 -14.45
CA LEU A 360 -5.07 -3.91 -14.00
C LEU A 360 -6.09 -3.55 -15.09
N VAL A 361 -5.81 -2.57 -15.96
CA VAL A 361 -6.82 -2.02 -16.88
C VAL A 361 -6.64 -2.43 -18.35
N ALA A 362 -5.44 -2.83 -18.78
CA ALA A 362 -5.16 -3.08 -20.21
C ALA A 362 -5.82 -4.35 -20.78
N ASP A 363 -6.49 -5.15 -19.96
CA ASP A 363 -7.31 -6.30 -20.39
C ASP A 363 -8.82 -6.03 -20.27
N GLN A 364 -9.20 -4.79 -19.98
CA GLN A 364 -10.59 -4.38 -19.87
C GLN A 364 -11.10 -3.78 -21.20
N PRO A 365 -12.42 -3.78 -21.45
CA PRO A 365 -13.01 -2.96 -22.51
C PRO A 365 -12.58 -1.50 -22.37
N ARG A 366 -12.43 -0.79 -23.50
CA ARG A 366 -11.89 0.57 -23.54
C ARG A 366 -12.62 1.55 -22.62
N GLU A 367 -13.95 1.44 -22.56
CA GLU A 367 -14.81 2.24 -21.68
C GLU A 367 -14.48 1.99 -20.19
N VAL A 368 -14.41 0.72 -19.77
CA VAL A 368 -14.07 0.31 -18.40
C VAL A 368 -12.65 0.78 -18.03
N ALA A 369 -11.69 0.61 -18.94
CA ALA A 369 -10.32 1.06 -18.72
C ALA A 369 -10.24 2.57 -18.54
N THR A 370 -10.94 3.34 -19.39
CA THR A 370 -10.99 4.82 -19.32
C THR A 370 -11.61 5.29 -18.00
N ALA A 371 -12.75 4.71 -17.61
CA ALA A 371 -13.42 5.02 -16.35
C ALA A 371 -12.56 4.66 -15.14
N ALA A 372 -11.86 3.52 -15.17
CA ALA A 372 -10.95 3.11 -14.09
C ALA A 372 -9.75 4.07 -13.95
N LEU A 373 -9.17 4.52 -15.06
CA LEU A 373 -8.07 5.51 -15.04
C LEU A 373 -8.53 6.85 -14.44
N ALA A 374 -9.72 7.32 -14.82
CA ALA A 374 -10.32 8.51 -14.24
C ALA A 374 -10.61 8.33 -12.74
N ARG A 375 -11.13 7.15 -12.34
CA ARG A 375 -11.42 6.80 -10.95
C ARG A 375 -10.18 6.79 -10.05
N LEU A 376 -9.02 6.46 -10.63
CA LEU A 376 -7.69 6.50 -9.99
C LEU A 376 -7.05 7.90 -10.02
N ALA A 377 -7.75 8.91 -10.53
CA ALA A 377 -7.31 10.30 -10.63
C ALA A 377 -6.06 10.51 -11.53
N PHE A 378 -5.88 9.68 -12.56
CA PHE A 378 -4.89 9.97 -13.60
C PHE A 378 -5.41 11.06 -14.54
N ALA A 379 -4.58 12.07 -14.78
CA ALA A 379 -4.87 13.18 -15.69
C ALA A 379 -3.57 13.67 -16.34
N GLY A 380 -3.67 14.50 -17.38
CA GLY A 380 -2.51 15.11 -18.05
C GLY A 380 -1.56 14.07 -18.65
N GLU A 381 -0.25 14.34 -18.57
CA GLU A 381 0.80 13.52 -19.16
C GLU A 381 0.79 12.04 -18.70
N PRO A 382 0.65 11.71 -17.39
CA PRO A 382 0.49 10.32 -16.95
C PRO A 382 -0.66 9.58 -17.64
N LEU A 383 -1.83 10.22 -17.80
CA LEU A 383 -2.98 9.62 -18.48
C LEU A 383 -2.70 9.37 -19.96
N THR A 384 -2.09 10.35 -20.65
CA THR A 384 -1.70 10.23 -22.06
C THR A 384 -0.75 9.06 -22.27
N ARG A 385 0.24 8.89 -21.37
CA ARG A 385 1.21 7.79 -21.43
C ARG A 385 0.55 6.42 -21.21
N LEU A 386 -0.35 6.32 -20.23
CA LEU A 386 -1.11 5.10 -19.95
C LEU A 386 -2.00 4.71 -21.14
N ALA A 387 -2.73 5.68 -21.71
CA ALA A 387 -3.58 5.45 -22.88
C ALA A 387 -2.76 4.96 -24.08
N ARG A 388 -1.61 5.58 -24.35
CA ARG A 388 -0.69 5.14 -25.41
C ARG A 388 -0.20 3.71 -25.21
N CYS A 389 0.17 3.34 -23.98
CA CYS A 389 0.55 1.95 -23.66
C CYS A 389 -0.59 0.96 -23.90
N ILE A 390 -1.84 1.34 -23.60
CA ILE A 390 -3.01 0.48 -23.83
C ILE A 390 -3.27 0.31 -25.33
N ASP A 391 -3.23 1.40 -26.11
CA ASP A 391 -3.64 1.39 -27.52
C ASP A 391 -2.52 0.90 -28.46
N GLU A 392 -1.25 1.22 -28.21
CA GLU A 392 -0.17 1.02 -29.19
C GLU A 392 0.66 -0.25 -28.98
N HIS A 393 0.57 -0.90 -27.82
CA HIS A 393 1.52 -1.95 -27.45
C HIS A 393 1.57 -3.15 -28.42
N GLN A 394 0.44 -3.54 -29.01
CA GLN A 394 0.41 -4.62 -29.99
C GLN A 394 1.09 -4.23 -31.31
N ALA A 395 0.92 -2.98 -31.74
CA ALA A 395 1.59 -2.45 -32.92
C ALA A 395 3.10 -2.34 -32.69
N LEU A 396 3.52 -1.86 -31.52
CA LEU A 396 4.93 -1.79 -31.12
C LEU A 396 5.59 -3.17 -31.07
N ALA A 397 4.94 -4.16 -30.45
CA ALA A 397 5.45 -5.53 -30.40
C ALA A 397 5.63 -6.14 -31.81
N ARG A 398 4.66 -5.91 -32.72
CA ARG A 398 4.77 -6.35 -34.12
C ARG A 398 5.89 -5.64 -34.89
N ARG A 399 6.03 -4.32 -34.72
CA ARG A 399 7.13 -3.54 -35.34
C ARG A 399 8.49 -4.03 -34.87
N LEU A 400 8.64 -4.30 -33.57
CA LEU A 400 9.88 -4.81 -33.01
C LEU A 400 10.18 -6.24 -33.51
N ALA A 401 9.16 -7.09 -33.63
CA ALA A 401 9.32 -8.44 -34.18
C ALA A 401 9.67 -8.43 -35.68
N ALA A 402 9.15 -7.48 -36.45
CA ALA A 402 9.46 -7.32 -37.88
C ALA A 402 10.84 -6.69 -38.15
N ALA A 403 11.43 -6.01 -37.16
CA ALA A 403 12.74 -5.38 -37.30
C ALA A 403 13.87 -6.42 -37.22
N THR A 404 14.39 -6.83 -38.39
CA THR A 404 15.47 -7.81 -38.49
C THR A 404 16.83 -7.22 -38.17
N ALA A 405 17.15 -6.04 -38.70
CA ALA A 405 18.41 -5.34 -38.43
C ALA A 405 18.50 -4.81 -36.98
N PRO A 406 19.68 -4.85 -36.33
CA PRO A 406 19.90 -4.25 -35.03
C PRO A 406 19.53 -2.77 -34.98
N SER A 407 19.93 -1.97 -35.98
CA SER A 407 19.59 -0.54 -36.05
C SER A 407 18.08 -0.30 -36.11
N ALA A 408 17.33 -1.11 -36.85
CA ALA A 408 15.88 -1.01 -36.94
C ALA A 408 15.21 -1.28 -35.57
N ARG A 409 15.69 -2.30 -34.83
CA ARG A 409 15.22 -2.58 -33.47
C ARG A 409 15.54 -1.44 -32.51
N ALA A 410 16.77 -0.92 -32.55
CA ALA A 410 17.18 0.20 -31.72
C ALA A 410 16.34 1.45 -32.00
N ARG A 411 16.02 1.76 -33.27
CA ARG A 411 15.15 2.90 -33.62
C ARG A 411 13.74 2.77 -33.03
N VAL A 412 13.16 1.56 -33.03
CA VAL A 412 11.85 1.31 -32.40
C VAL A 412 11.92 1.55 -30.89
N LEU A 413 12.97 1.09 -30.21
CA LEU A 413 13.09 1.16 -28.75
C LEU A 413 13.54 2.53 -28.23
N ARG A 414 14.34 3.27 -29.00
CA ARG A 414 14.96 4.55 -28.61
C ARG A 414 13.98 5.68 -28.34
N VAL A 415 12.82 5.63 -28.99
CA VAL A 415 11.78 6.67 -28.85
C VAL A 415 10.80 6.38 -27.71
N LEU A 416 10.91 5.22 -27.07
CA LEU A 416 9.99 4.79 -26.02
C LEU A 416 10.42 5.32 -24.65
N ALA A 417 9.43 5.77 -23.89
CA ALA A 417 9.58 6.14 -22.50
C ALA A 417 9.88 4.91 -21.63
N PRO A 418 10.49 5.10 -20.44
CA PRO A 418 10.77 4.03 -19.49
C PRO A 418 9.57 3.13 -19.15
N LEU A 419 8.37 3.72 -18.98
CA LEU A 419 7.14 2.96 -18.74
C LEU A 419 6.79 2.05 -19.93
N GLU A 420 6.92 2.54 -21.16
CA GLU A 420 6.57 1.79 -22.38
C GLU A 420 7.52 0.60 -22.57
N LEU A 421 8.81 0.79 -22.30
CA LEU A 421 9.80 -0.30 -22.31
C LEU A 421 9.46 -1.38 -21.27
N ALA A 422 9.12 -0.96 -20.04
CA ALA A 422 8.71 -1.89 -18.99
C ALA A 422 7.38 -2.60 -19.32
N TRP A 423 6.43 -1.89 -19.92
CA TRP A 423 5.17 -2.48 -20.38
C TRP A 423 5.40 -3.52 -21.48
N LEU A 424 6.22 -3.22 -22.49
CA LEU A 424 6.63 -4.17 -23.53
C LEU A 424 7.36 -5.38 -22.96
N ARG A 425 8.23 -5.18 -21.95
CA ARG A 425 8.92 -6.27 -21.24
C ARG A 425 7.93 -7.22 -20.56
N LEU A 426 6.87 -6.67 -19.97
CA LEU A 426 5.87 -7.41 -19.20
C LEU A 426 5.00 -8.27 -20.12
N ILE A 427 4.44 -7.67 -21.17
CA ILE A 427 3.50 -8.34 -22.08
C ILE A 427 4.19 -9.12 -23.21
N GLY A 428 5.44 -8.79 -23.52
CA GLY A 428 6.19 -9.35 -24.62
C GLY A 428 6.70 -10.77 -24.35
N GLY A 429 6.81 -11.55 -25.43
CA GLY A 429 7.43 -12.88 -25.41
C GLY A 429 8.96 -12.83 -25.34
N VAL A 430 9.59 -14.01 -25.37
CA VAL A 430 11.05 -14.18 -25.19
C VAL A 430 11.86 -13.28 -26.14
N GLY A 431 11.48 -13.20 -27.41
CA GLY A 431 12.18 -12.36 -28.40
C GLY A 431 12.14 -10.86 -28.07
N VAL A 432 11.00 -10.35 -27.60
CA VAL A 432 10.86 -8.94 -27.17
C VAL A 432 11.72 -8.68 -25.93
N ARG A 433 11.71 -9.59 -24.96
CA ARG A 433 12.53 -9.50 -23.75
C ARG A 433 14.02 -9.46 -24.09
N ALA A 434 14.48 -10.36 -24.96
CA ALA A 434 15.86 -10.40 -25.43
C ALA A 434 16.25 -9.12 -26.18
N ALA A 435 15.38 -8.56 -27.02
CA ALA A 435 15.64 -7.29 -27.72
C ALA A 435 15.78 -6.11 -26.74
N LEU A 436 14.97 -6.07 -25.69
CA LEU A 436 15.06 -5.05 -24.64
C LEU A 436 16.34 -5.18 -23.82
N ASP A 437 16.71 -6.41 -23.44
CA ASP A 437 17.95 -6.67 -22.69
C ASP A 437 19.19 -6.31 -23.49
N TRP A 438 19.20 -6.66 -24.79
CA TRP A 438 20.25 -6.23 -25.73
C TRP A 438 20.33 -4.70 -25.80
N TYR A 439 19.20 -4.03 -26.07
CA TYR A 439 19.16 -2.58 -26.25
C TYR A 439 19.62 -1.80 -25.01
N LEU A 440 19.15 -2.21 -23.82
CA LEU A 440 19.57 -1.58 -22.56
C LEU A 440 20.98 -1.98 -22.12
N GLY A 441 21.56 -3.01 -22.73
CA GLY A 441 22.96 -3.42 -22.54
C GLY A 441 23.94 -2.75 -23.50
N LEU A 442 23.46 -1.97 -24.47
CA LEU A 442 24.33 -1.22 -25.39
C LEU A 442 25.15 -0.18 -24.62
N GLU A 443 26.40 0.02 -25.05
CA GLU A 443 27.23 1.08 -24.51
C GLU A 443 26.58 2.46 -24.76
N ARG A 444 26.71 3.36 -23.78
CA ARG A 444 26.16 4.73 -23.90
C ARG A 444 26.75 5.51 -25.07
N CYS A 445 27.98 5.19 -25.47
CA CYS A 445 28.73 5.85 -26.54
C CYS A 445 29.06 4.87 -27.67
N LEU A 446 28.04 4.43 -28.42
CA LEU A 446 28.22 3.56 -29.59
C LEU A 446 29.03 4.20 -30.73
N VAL A 447 29.05 5.52 -30.80
CA VAL A 447 29.79 6.31 -31.80
C VAL A 447 30.88 7.11 -31.12
N SER A 448 32.02 7.27 -31.81
CA SER A 448 33.18 8.01 -31.31
C SER A 448 33.11 9.51 -31.60
N LEU A 449 32.33 9.92 -32.61
CA LEU A 449 32.08 11.33 -32.95
C LEU A 449 30.91 11.92 -32.14
N ALA A 450 31.12 13.09 -31.55
CA ALA A 450 30.10 13.92 -30.92
C ALA A 450 29.53 14.97 -31.90
N GLY A 451 28.48 15.69 -31.49
CA GLY A 451 27.88 16.73 -32.32
C GLY A 451 28.87 17.83 -32.69
N ASP A 452 29.74 18.23 -31.76
CA ASP A 452 30.78 19.24 -32.03
C ASP A 452 31.85 18.73 -33.00
N ASP A 453 32.18 17.44 -32.97
CA ASP A 453 33.09 16.84 -33.96
C ASP A 453 32.49 16.93 -35.37
N LEU A 454 31.18 16.70 -35.52
CA LEU A 454 30.50 16.81 -36.82
C LEU A 454 30.49 18.24 -37.35
N VAL A 455 30.28 19.21 -36.47
CA VAL A 455 30.32 20.64 -36.83
C VAL A 455 31.74 21.03 -37.24
N ALA A 456 32.76 20.56 -36.52
CA ALA A 456 34.16 20.78 -36.88
C ALA A 456 34.55 20.14 -38.22
N LEU A 457 33.88 19.04 -38.60
CA LEU A 457 34.02 18.39 -39.90
C LEU A 457 33.27 19.11 -41.03
N GLY A 458 32.54 20.20 -40.74
CA GLY A 458 31.86 21.02 -41.74
C GLY A 458 30.34 20.82 -41.84
N VAL A 459 29.74 19.99 -40.98
CA VAL A 459 28.28 19.79 -40.96
C VAL A 459 27.59 21.04 -40.36
N PRO A 460 26.63 21.68 -41.06
CA PRO A 460 25.94 22.85 -40.53
C PRO A 460 25.21 22.55 -39.21
N ARG A 461 25.31 23.46 -38.23
CA ARG A 461 24.57 23.34 -36.97
C ARG A 461 23.06 23.33 -37.25
N GLY A 462 22.39 22.28 -36.79
CA GLY A 462 20.95 22.12 -36.96
C GLY A 462 20.49 20.65 -36.96
N PRO A 463 19.27 20.37 -37.45
CA PRO A 463 18.68 19.03 -37.48
C PRO A 463 19.53 17.98 -38.20
N GLY A 464 20.35 18.40 -39.18
CA GLY A 464 21.26 17.53 -39.92
C GLY A 464 22.31 16.83 -39.04
N VAL A 465 22.81 17.52 -38.00
CA VAL A 465 23.75 16.92 -37.03
C VAL A 465 23.10 15.76 -36.28
N ALA A 466 21.87 15.95 -35.79
CA ALA A 466 21.14 14.91 -35.08
C ALA A 466 20.80 13.71 -35.97
N ARG A 467 20.43 13.97 -37.23
CA ARG A 467 20.18 12.93 -38.24
C ARG A 467 21.44 12.11 -38.51
N LEU A 468 22.58 12.78 -38.75
CA LEU A 468 23.84 12.12 -39.07
C LEU A 468 24.39 11.32 -37.87
N LEU A 469 24.29 11.83 -36.64
CA LEU A 469 24.59 11.04 -35.44
C LEU A 469 23.71 9.79 -35.33
N GLY A 470 22.45 9.87 -35.76
CA GLY A 470 21.55 8.74 -35.85
C GLY A 470 22.04 7.69 -36.87
N GLU A 471 22.42 8.12 -38.06
CA GLU A 471 22.94 7.24 -39.12
C GLU A 471 24.26 6.56 -38.72
N LEU A 472 25.18 7.29 -38.08
CA LEU A 472 26.43 6.72 -37.56
C LEU A 472 26.18 5.66 -36.49
N ARG A 473 25.24 5.90 -35.57
CA ARG A 473 24.84 4.90 -34.56
C ARG A 473 24.23 3.66 -35.21
N ASP A 474 23.41 3.85 -36.22
CA ASP A 474 22.79 2.74 -36.95
C ASP A 474 23.85 1.94 -37.74
N GLY A 475 24.85 2.62 -38.33
CA GLY A 475 26.01 1.98 -38.96
C GLY A 475 26.87 1.16 -37.99
N ARG A 476 27.08 1.67 -36.77
CA ARG A 476 27.76 0.94 -35.69
C ARG A 476 27.00 -0.31 -35.25
N LEU A 477 25.69 -0.17 -35.05
CA LEU A 477 24.82 -1.27 -34.61
C LEU A 477 24.71 -2.39 -35.64
N ASP A 478 24.71 -2.03 -36.93
CA ASP A 478 24.63 -3.00 -38.02
C ASP A 478 26.00 -3.59 -38.41
N GLY A 479 27.09 -3.21 -37.72
CA GLY A 479 28.44 -3.68 -38.03
C GLY A 479 28.98 -3.14 -39.37
N ARG A 480 28.50 -1.98 -39.83
CA ARG A 480 29.01 -1.29 -41.03
C ARG A 480 30.12 -0.29 -40.72
N LEU A 481 30.21 0.16 -39.47
CA LEU A 481 31.22 1.08 -38.97
C LEU A 481 31.90 0.46 -37.74
N HIS A 482 33.23 0.50 -37.67
CA HIS A 482 34.01 -0.18 -36.62
C HIS A 482 35.00 0.73 -35.88
N ASP A 483 35.33 1.89 -36.42
CA ASP A 483 36.24 2.83 -35.79
C ASP A 483 35.90 4.29 -36.14
N ARG A 484 36.61 5.22 -35.47
CA ARG A 484 36.43 6.66 -35.70
C ARG A 484 36.82 7.07 -37.12
N ALA A 485 37.74 6.38 -37.78
CA ALA A 485 38.15 6.72 -39.14
C ALA A 485 37.03 6.43 -40.15
N MET A 486 36.35 5.29 -40.00
CA MET A 486 35.17 4.94 -40.78
C MET A 486 34.01 5.92 -40.54
N GLU A 487 33.81 6.37 -39.30
CA GLU A 487 32.81 7.40 -39.00
C GLU A 487 33.12 8.73 -39.72
N VAL A 488 34.37 9.20 -39.66
CA VAL A 488 34.80 10.44 -40.34
C VAL A 488 34.66 10.31 -41.86
N ALA A 489 35.01 9.15 -42.43
CA ALA A 489 34.84 8.88 -43.85
C ALA A 489 33.36 8.93 -44.26
N TYR A 490 32.47 8.34 -43.46
CA TYR A 490 31.02 8.39 -43.70
C TYR A 490 30.49 9.83 -43.67
N VAL A 491 30.93 10.65 -42.71
CA VAL A 491 30.54 12.07 -42.62
C VAL A 491 30.96 12.85 -43.86
N ARG A 492 32.17 12.61 -44.37
CA ARG A 492 32.66 13.27 -45.59
C ARG A 492 31.85 12.88 -46.83
N ASP A 493 31.51 11.62 -46.99
CA ASP A 493 30.66 11.12 -48.08
C ASP A 493 29.21 11.63 -47.98
N TRP A 494 28.69 11.77 -46.77
CA TRP A 494 27.37 12.34 -46.54
C TRP A 494 27.30 13.81 -47.00
N MET A 495 28.36 14.59 -46.76
CA MET A 495 28.44 15.99 -47.21
C MET A 495 28.55 16.13 -48.72
N THR A 496 29.26 15.23 -49.42
CA THR A 496 29.38 15.29 -50.89
C THR A 496 28.10 14.91 -51.61
N LYS A 497 27.23 14.12 -50.99
CA LYS A 497 25.92 13.70 -51.53
C LYS A 497 24.78 14.69 -51.28
N GLY A 498 25.06 15.83 -50.62
CA GLY A 498 24.12 16.94 -50.51
C GLY A 498 23.08 16.86 -49.39
N GLY A 499 23.34 16.10 -48.31
CA GLY A 499 22.64 16.20 -47.00
C GLY A 499 21.18 15.72 -46.89
#